data_AF-A0A6J6R373-F1
#
_entry.id   AF-A0A6J6R373-F1
#
_cell.length_a   1.000
_cell.length_b   1.000
_cell.length_c   1.000
_cell.angle_alpha   90.00
_cell.angle_beta   90.00
_cell.angle_gamma   90.00
#
_symmetry.space_group_name_H-M   'P 1'
#
loop_
_entity.id
_entity.type
_entity.pdbx_description
1 polymer ?
#
loop_
_entity_poly.entity_id
_entity_poly.type
_entity_poly.pdbx_seq_one_letter_code
_entity_poly.pdbx_strand_id
1 'polypeptide(L)'
;MDWYYPVLCGILGGEAGRERLRHRHEAFTLKGWGIRCVSDRPWVTAAETCECAIAYLAVGEVDTAKELFAWAQQLRTEGERYWTGIVIPEEVHFPGGEQSTYTSAAVILAADALGGKSATSGLFSDHSALPDVSAPS
;
A
#
# COMPACT_ATOMS: atom_id res chain seq x y z
N MET A 1 11.36 -5.56 1.28
CA MET A 1 10.02 -5.45 0.68
C MET A 1 9.27 -6.78 0.89
N ASP A 2 7.95 -6.85 0.67
CA ASP A 2 7.12 -8.08 0.58
C ASP A 2 6.40 -8.61 1.84
N TRP A 3 6.49 -7.95 3.01
CA TRP A 3 5.83 -8.54 4.19
C TRP A 3 4.30 -8.48 4.12
N TYR A 4 3.73 -7.44 3.51
CA TYR A 4 2.28 -7.28 3.32
C TYR A 4 1.75 -8.01 2.07
N TYR A 5 2.61 -8.42 1.12
CA TYR A 5 2.17 -9.06 -0.12
C TYR A 5 1.35 -10.33 0.04
N PRO A 6 1.63 -11.25 0.99
CA PRO A 6 0.74 -12.38 1.21
C PRO A 6 -0.70 -11.97 1.54
N VAL A 7 -0.91 -10.81 2.15
CA VAL A 7 -2.25 -10.27 2.43
C VAL A 7 -2.82 -9.56 1.20
N LEU A 8 -2.03 -8.71 0.55
CA LEU A 8 -2.44 -8.02 -0.68
C LEU A 8 -2.86 -8.99 -1.79
N CYS A 9 -2.15 -10.11 -1.94
CA CYS A 9 -2.41 -11.14 -2.95
C CYS A 9 -3.49 -12.16 -2.52
N GLY A 10 -4.10 -12.01 -1.34
CA GLY A 10 -5.15 -12.90 -0.87
C GLY A 10 -4.70 -14.28 -0.35
N ILE A 11 -3.39 -14.50 -0.21
CA ILE A 11 -2.83 -15.75 0.36
C ILE A 11 -3.14 -15.86 1.85
N LEU A 12 -3.13 -14.73 2.57
CA LEU A 12 -3.46 -14.65 3.99
C LEU A 12 -4.61 -13.65 4.19
N GLY A 13 -5.72 -14.14 4.72
CA GLY A 13 -6.88 -13.33 5.11
C GLY A 13 -7.17 -13.38 6.62
N GLY A 14 -8.14 -12.59 7.06
CA GLY A 14 -8.64 -12.60 8.44
C GLY A 14 -7.53 -12.43 9.48
N GLU A 15 -7.56 -13.25 10.53
CA GLU A 15 -6.62 -13.15 11.65
C GLU A 15 -5.17 -13.48 11.26
N ALA A 16 -4.97 -14.46 10.38
CA ALA A 16 -3.63 -14.80 9.90
C ALA A 16 -3.01 -13.64 9.10
N GLY A 17 -3.84 -12.92 8.34
CA GLY A 17 -3.43 -11.69 7.67
C GLY A 17 -3.08 -10.58 8.67
N ARG A 18 -3.93 -10.31 9.66
CA ARG A 18 -3.63 -9.31 10.71
C ARG A 18 -2.34 -9.61 11.46
N GLU A 19 -2.11 -10.86 11.85
CA GLU A 19 -0.89 -11.25 12.54
C GLU A 19 0.34 -11.10 11.66
N ARG A 20 0.24 -11.51 10.38
CA ARG A 20 1.30 -11.27 9.39
C ARG A 20 1.62 -9.79 9.32
N LEU A 21 0.60 -8.93 9.34
CA LEU A 21 0.81 -7.51 9.20
C LEU A 21 1.50 -6.89 10.43
N ARG A 22 1.03 -7.26 11.61
CA ARG A 22 1.58 -6.80 12.90
C ARG A 22 3.05 -7.18 13.08
N HIS A 23 3.44 -8.39 12.69
CA HIS A 23 4.77 -8.95 12.96
C HIS A 23 5.94 -8.13 12.40
N ARG A 24 5.74 -7.36 11.31
CA ARG A 24 6.79 -6.52 10.71
C ARG A 24 6.45 -5.04 10.60
N HIS A 25 5.35 -4.61 11.21
CA HIS A 25 4.89 -3.23 11.15
C HIS A 25 5.98 -2.23 11.57
N GLU A 26 6.64 -2.44 12.72
CA GLU A 26 7.66 -1.51 13.24
C GLU A 26 8.91 -1.41 12.35
N ALA A 27 9.27 -2.50 11.68
CA ALA A 27 10.45 -2.54 10.82
C ALA A 27 10.26 -1.74 9.52
N PHE A 28 9.02 -1.63 9.03
CA PHE A 28 8.72 -1.03 7.74
C PHE A 28 7.94 0.28 7.82
N THR A 29 7.22 0.53 8.90
CA THR A 29 6.40 1.73 9.02
C THR A 29 7.23 2.85 9.62
N LEU A 30 7.30 3.96 8.90
CA LEU A 30 7.84 5.21 9.41
C LEU A 30 6.67 6.13 9.69
N LYS A 31 6.33 6.26 10.98
CA LYS A 31 5.16 7.00 11.44
C LYS A 31 5.15 8.43 10.88
N GLY A 32 4.01 8.82 10.31
CA GLY A 32 3.83 10.12 9.68
C GLY A 32 4.33 10.21 8.24
N TRP A 33 5.02 9.18 7.72
CA TRP A 33 5.61 9.20 6.39
C TRP A 33 5.07 8.10 5.47
N GLY A 34 4.96 6.86 5.96
CA GLY A 34 4.50 5.73 5.16
C GLY A 34 5.34 4.46 5.34
N ILE A 35 5.40 3.66 4.29
CA ILE A 35 6.04 2.34 4.30
C ILE A 35 7.39 2.39 3.59
N ARG A 36 8.39 1.77 4.23
CA ARG A 36 9.73 1.61 3.66
C ARG A 36 9.73 0.54 2.58
N CYS A 37 10.46 0.77 1.50
CA CYS A 37 10.71 -0.23 0.46
C CYS A 37 11.60 -1.38 0.99
N VAL A 38 12.65 -1.05 1.76
CA VAL A 38 13.54 -2.00 2.44
C VAL A 38 13.71 -1.61 3.91
N SER A 39 13.79 -2.58 4.82
CA SER A 39 13.75 -2.31 6.26
C SER A 39 15.00 -1.64 6.82
N ASP A 40 16.14 -1.77 6.14
CA ASP A 40 17.45 -1.26 6.56
C ASP A 40 17.79 0.11 5.95
N ARG A 41 16.90 0.68 5.13
CA ARG A 41 17.05 2.02 4.56
C ARG A 41 15.84 2.88 4.90
N PRO A 42 16.04 4.20 5.13
CA PRO A 42 14.93 5.07 5.49
C PRO A 42 14.20 5.62 4.26
N TRP A 43 13.96 4.77 3.26
CA TRP A 43 13.32 5.13 2.00
C TRP A 43 11.86 4.74 2.03
N VAL A 44 10.99 5.75 2.10
CA VAL A 44 9.54 5.58 2.02
C VAL A 44 9.09 5.82 0.60
N THR A 45 8.15 5.03 0.12
CA THR A 45 7.63 5.12 -1.25
C THR A 45 6.11 5.18 -1.24
N ALA A 46 5.54 5.96 -2.15
CA ALA A 46 4.09 6.13 -2.23
C ALA A 46 3.40 4.82 -2.65
N ALA A 47 3.99 4.07 -3.60
CA ALA A 47 3.44 2.81 -4.07
C ALA A 47 3.31 1.79 -2.92
N GLU A 48 4.40 1.49 -2.21
CA GLU A 48 4.40 0.53 -1.09
C GLU A 48 3.48 0.98 0.05
N THR A 49 3.36 2.29 0.28
CA THR A 49 2.42 2.83 1.27
C THR A 49 0.96 2.57 0.87
N CYS A 50 0.61 2.82 -0.39
CA CYS A 50 -0.73 2.57 -0.92
C CYS A 50 -1.08 1.07 -1.01
N GLU A 51 -0.14 0.23 -1.45
CA GLU A 51 -0.32 -1.21 -1.50
C GLU A 51 -0.49 -1.82 -0.10
N CYS A 52 0.29 -1.36 0.88
CA CYS A 52 0.13 -1.77 2.27
C CYS A 52 -1.20 -1.30 2.84
N ALA A 53 -1.69 -0.11 2.47
CA ALA A 53 -3.02 0.36 2.84
C ALA A 53 -4.12 -0.58 2.33
N ILE A 54 -4.03 -1.04 1.07
CA ILE A 54 -4.96 -2.04 0.51
C ILE A 54 -4.87 -3.36 1.28
N ALA A 55 -3.66 -3.80 1.67
CA ALA A 55 -3.49 -5.01 2.46
C ALA A 55 -4.15 -4.91 3.85
N TYR A 56 -4.05 -3.77 4.54
CA TYR A 56 -4.77 -3.53 5.79
C TYR A 56 -6.29 -3.51 5.58
N LEU A 57 -6.75 -2.87 4.50
CA LEU A 57 -8.16 -2.87 4.13
C LEU A 57 -8.68 -4.29 3.91
N ALA A 58 -7.89 -5.17 3.27
CA ALA A 58 -8.26 -6.55 2.99
C ALA A 58 -8.50 -7.43 4.23
N VAL A 59 -8.00 -7.00 5.41
CA VAL A 59 -8.20 -7.69 6.69
C VAL A 59 -9.11 -6.92 7.65
N GLY A 60 -9.78 -5.87 7.16
CA GLY A 60 -10.76 -5.08 7.91
C GLY A 60 -10.18 -3.91 8.72
N GLU A 61 -8.89 -3.62 8.59
CA GLU A 61 -8.20 -2.56 9.34
C GLU A 61 -8.32 -1.21 8.62
N VAL A 62 -9.57 -0.72 8.50
CA VAL A 62 -9.92 0.44 7.67
C VAL A 62 -9.24 1.73 8.12
N ASP A 63 -9.11 1.96 9.43
CA ASP A 63 -8.54 3.20 9.96
C ASP A 63 -7.03 3.28 9.67
N THR A 64 -6.31 2.16 9.85
CA THR A 64 -4.90 2.04 9.48
C THR A 64 -4.71 2.25 7.98
N ALA A 65 -5.59 1.68 7.15
CA ALA A 65 -5.54 1.88 5.69
C ALA A 65 -5.72 3.36 5.30
N LYS A 66 -6.66 4.07 5.92
CA LYS A 66 -6.86 5.51 5.70
C LYS A 66 -5.68 6.35 6.18
N GLU A 67 -5.07 6.00 7.30
CA GLU A 67 -3.89 6.68 7.82
C GLU A 67 -2.70 6.56 6.86
N LEU A 68 -2.40 5.34 6.41
CA LEU A 68 -1.35 5.11 5.41
C LEU A 68 -1.62 5.88 4.11
N PHE A 69 -2.86 5.83 3.62
CA PHE A 69 -3.24 6.58 2.43
C PHE A 69 -3.06 8.09 2.63
N ALA A 70 -3.45 8.63 3.78
CA ALA A 70 -3.24 10.05 4.11
C ALA A 70 -1.76 10.42 4.13
N TRP A 71 -0.89 9.55 4.64
CA TRP A 71 0.56 9.77 4.59
C TRP A 71 1.11 9.77 3.17
N ALA A 72 0.64 8.85 2.31
CA ALA A 72 1.06 8.79 0.89
C ALA A 72 0.75 10.09 0.13
N GLN A 73 -0.30 10.82 0.52
CA GLN A 73 -0.66 12.10 -0.11
C GLN A 73 0.41 13.19 0.04
N GLN A 74 1.32 13.08 1.01
CA GLN A 74 2.44 14.01 1.18
C GLN A 74 3.42 13.98 -0.01
N LEU A 75 3.44 12.88 -0.78
CA LEU A 75 4.27 12.73 -1.97
C LEU A 75 3.61 13.26 -3.25
N ARG A 76 2.40 13.84 -3.15
CA ARG A 76 1.70 14.45 -4.30
C ARG A 76 2.40 15.73 -4.73
N THR A 77 2.63 15.88 -6.02
CA THR A 77 3.25 17.07 -6.62
C THR A 77 2.20 18.09 -7.05
N GLU A 78 2.62 19.35 -7.27
CA GLU A 78 1.74 20.40 -7.80
C GLU A 78 1.14 20.04 -9.17
N GLY A 79 1.87 19.26 -9.98
CA GLY A 79 1.40 18.75 -11.27
C GLY A 79 0.48 17.52 -11.17
N GLU A 80 -0.08 17.27 -9.99
CA GLU A 80 -1.00 16.15 -9.67
C GLU A 80 -0.43 14.74 -9.86
N ARG A 81 0.89 14.64 -10.06
CA ARG A 81 1.64 13.38 -10.05
C ARG A 81 2.07 13.05 -8.62
N TYR A 82 2.78 11.95 -8.45
CA TYR A 82 3.40 11.57 -7.19
C TYR A 82 4.89 11.38 -7.39
N TRP A 83 5.69 11.87 -6.44
CA TRP A 83 7.07 11.42 -6.30
C TRP A 83 7.07 9.93 -5.96
N THR A 84 7.99 9.17 -6.57
CA THR A 84 8.11 7.73 -6.29
C THR A 84 8.36 7.48 -4.80
N GLY A 85 9.24 8.28 -4.17
CA GLY A 85 9.56 8.14 -2.76
C GLY A 85 10.38 9.30 -2.19
N ILE A 86 10.75 9.13 -0.91
CA ILE A 86 11.46 10.11 -0.09
C ILE A 86 12.40 9.41 0.89
N VAL A 87 13.55 10.03 1.16
CA VAL A 87 14.51 9.62 2.19
C VAL A 87 14.29 10.45 3.45
N ILE A 88 14.17 9.83 4.62
CA ILE A 88 13.97 10.50 5.91
C ILE A 88 15.20 10.26 6.81
N PRO A 89 15.69 11.25 7.58
CA PRO A 89 15.11 12.58 7.85
C PRO A 89 15.50 13.68 6.86
N GLU A 90 16.27 13.38 5.81
CA GLU A 90 16.77 14.39 4.89
C GLU A 90 15.67 15.02 4.01
N GLU A 91 14.51 14.37 3.94
CA GLU A 91 13.33 14.77 3.15
C GLU A 91 13.65 14.98 1.65
N VAL A 92 14.58 14.17 1.15
CA VAL A 92 15.02 14.23 -0.26
C VAL A 92 14.25 13.20 -1.07
N HIS A 93 13.68 13.62 -2.21
CA HIS A 93 12.98 12.71 -3.11
C HIS A 93 13.91 11.66 -3.71
N PHE A 94 13.44 10.41 -3.71
CA PHE A 94 14.19 9.26 -4.19
C PHE A 94 13.29 8.30 -4.97
N PRO A 95 13.78 7.71 -6.07
CA PRO A 95 15.07 7.97 -6.71
C PRO A 95 15.04 9.28 -7.53
N GLY A 96 16.04 10.16 -7.37
CA GLY A 96 16.38 11.22 -8.33
C GLY A 96 15.26 12.05 -8.98
N GLY A 97 14.26 12.52 -8.22
CA GLY A 97 13.13 13.27 -8.79
C GLY A 97 12.19 12.44 -9.67
N GLU A 98 12.17 11.12 -9.50
CA GLU A 98 11.29 10.23 -10.26
C GLU A 98 9.83 10.40 -9.85
N GLN A 99 8.95 10.39 -10.85
CA GLN A 99 7.50 10.41 -10.72
C GLN A 99 6.92 9.27 -11.57
N SER A 100 7.14 8.04 -11.12
CA SER A 100 6.78 6.85 -11.88
C SER A 100 5.26 6.68 -12.05
N THR A 101 4.85 6.16 -13.20
CA THR A 101 3.44 5.92 -13.50
C THR A 101 2.82 4.84 -12.62
N TYR A 102 3.60 3.82 -12.22
CA TYR A 102 3.12 2.78 -11.31
C TYR A 102 2.83 3.32 -9.90
N THR A 103 3.55 4.36 -9.46
CA THR A 103 3.25 5.04 -8.18
C THR A 103 1.87 5.69 -8.23
N SER A 104 1.59 6.48 -9.27
CA SER A 104 0.25 7.06 -9.47
C SER A 104 -0.83 5.98 -9.60
N ALA A 105 -0.53 4.85 -10.25
CA ALA A 105 -1.47 3.73 -10.35
C ALA A 105 -1.80 3.12 -8.97
N ALA A 106 -0.80 2.87 -8.13
CA ALA A 106 -1.01 2.35 -6.78
C ALA A 106 -1.87 3.30 -5.93
N VAL A 107 -1.67 4.61 -6.05
CA VAL A 107 -2.51 5.62 -5.39
C VAL A 107 -3.97 5.55 -5.87
N ILE A 108 -4.19 5.45 -7.18
CA ILE A 108 -5.55 5.34 -7.74
C ILE A 108 -6.23 4.06 -7.25
N LEU A 109 -5.53 2.93 -7.24
CA LEU A 109 -6.05 1.66 -6.75
C LEU A 109 -6.42 1.73 -5.27
N ALA A 110 -5.57 2.33 -4.43
CA ALA A 110 -5.85 2.50 -3.01
C ALA A 110 -7.05 3.44 -2.78
N ALA A 111 -7.14 4.54 -3.54
CA ALA A 111 -8.28 5.46 -3.48
C ALA A 111 -9.59 4.78 -3.90
N ASP A 112 -9.59 3.97 -4.95
CA ASP A 112 -10.76 3.23 -5.41
C ASP A 112 -11.20 2.18 -4.37
N ALA A 113 -10.25 1.43 -3.82
CA ALA A 113 -10.52 0.43 -2.80
C ALA A 113 -11.09 1.03 -1.51
N LEU A 114 -10.50 2.14 -1.02
CA LEU A 114 -11.02 2.87 0.14
C LEU A 114 -12.37 3.55 -0.15
N GLY A 115 -12.58 3.98 -1.40
CA GLY A 115 -13.80 4.64 -1.83
C GLY A 115 -14.98 3.67 -1.92
N GLY A 116 -14.76 2.44 -2.37
CA GLY A 116 -15.77 1.38 -2.42
C GLY A 116 -16.92 1.64 -3.41
N LYS A 117 -16.72 2.53 -4.39
CA LYS A 117 -17.81 2.99 -5.29
C LYS A 117 -17.76 2.37 -6.68
N SER A 118 -16.58 2.03 -7.18
CA SER A 118 -16.47 1.40 -8.50
C SER A 118 -16.84 -0.08 -8.41
N ALA A 119 -17.22 -0.65 -9.54
CA ALA A 119 -17.48 -2.09 -9.67
C ALA A 119 -16.24 -2.96 -9.38
N THR A 120 -15.03 -2.38 -9.41
CA THR A 120 -13.75 -3.07 -9.19
C THR A 120 -13.08 -2.70 -7.87
N SER A 121 -13.72 -1.90 -7.03
CA SER A 121 -13.13 -1.40 -5.78
C SER A 121 -12.73 -2.52 -4.80
N GLY A 122 -13.41 -3.66 -4.86
CA GLY A 122 -13.06 -4.85 -4.06
C GLY A 122 -11.93 -5.71 -4.63
N LEU A 123 -11.39 -5.41 -5.82
CA LEU A 123 -10.50 -6.33 -6.56
C LEU A 123 -9.27 -6.80 -5.75
N PHE A 124 -8.70 -5.94 -4.92
CA PHE A 124 -7.52 -6.25 -4.11
C PHE A 124 -7.79 -6.31 -2.59
N SER A 125 -9.02 -5.97 -2.16
CA SER A 125 -9.43 -5.89 -0.76
C SER A 125 -10.49 -6.92 -0.37
N ASP A 126 -11.19 -7.53 -1.33
CA ASP A 126 -12.13 -8.62 -1.13
C ASP A 126 -11.80 -9.79 -2.07
N HIS A 127 -10.86 -10.62 -1.60
CA HIS A 127 -10.43 -11.81 -2.34
C HIS A 127 -11.51 -12.89 -2.43
N SER A 128 -12.57 -12.81 -1.62
CA SER A 128 -13.69 -13.75 -1.67
C SER A 128 -14.66 -13.49 -2.82
N ALA A 129 -14.66 -12.26 -3.35
CA ALA A 129 -15.45 -11.87 -4.51
C ALA A 129 -14.84 -12.36 -5.85
N LEU A 130 -13.59 -12.84 -5.83
CA LEU A 130 -12.92 -13.34 -7.02
C LEU A 130 -13.22 -14.82 -7.26
N PRO A 131 -13.36 -15.23 -8.53
CA PRO A 131 -13.53 -16.64 -8.85
C PRO A 131 -12.29 -17.43 -8.43
N ASP A 132 -12.50 -18.67 -7.98
CA ASP A 132 -11.40 -19.55 -7.59
C ASP A 132 -10.50 -19.84 -8.80
N VAL A 133 -9.18 -19.75 -8.60
CA VAL A 133 -8.19 -19.86 -9.69
C VAL A 133 -7.85 -21.33 -9.97
N SER A 134 -8.44 -22.28 -9.25
CA SER A 134 -8.32 -23.72 -9.51
C SER A 134 -9.04 -24.14 -10.81
N ALA A 135 -8.38 -23.84 -11.93
CA ALA A 135 -7.96 -24.65 -13.08
C ALA A 135 -8.98 -25.61 -13.79
N PRO A 136 -8.74 -25.92 -15.08
CA PRO A 136 -9.74 -26.17 -16.12
C PRO A 136 -10.58 -27.44 -15.92
N SER A 137 -11.76 -27.42 -16.55
CA SER A 137 -12.66 -28.55 -16.80
C SER A 137 -11.95 -29.79 -17.35
#